data_AF-A0A2E7ED02-F1
#
_entry.id   AF-A0A2E7ED02-F1
#
_cell.length_a   1.000
_cell.length_b   1.000
_cell.length_c   1.000
_cell.angle_alpha   90.00
_cell.angle_beta   90.00
_cell.angle_gamma   90.00
#
_symmetry.space_group_name_H-M   'P 1'
#
loop_
_entity.id
_entity.type
_entity.pdbx_description
1 polymer ?
#
loop_
_entity_poly.entity_id
_entity_poly.type
_entity_poly.pdbx_seq_one_letter_code
_entity_poly.pdbx_strand_id
1 'polypeptide(L)'
;MKNKGFTLIELMATVAIVGILAAVALPQYQSYIMRGFRGDTIRIMQQIMTAQERFYTDNITYTLALGDLGLRVNSSGKHITDEDRYSISARLCTGFSIAQCVEIVATAQGIQEEDGTLVVNTHGRQDRILPDSTRERWN
;
A
#
# COMPACT_ATOMS: atom_id res chain seq x y z
N MET A 1 -46.20 -33.31 -16.53
CA MET A 1 -44.86 -32.76 -16.77
C MET A 1 -43.93 -33.37 -15.74
N LYS A 2 -42.89 -34.12 -16.14
CA LYS A 2 -41.94 -34.74 -15.20
C LYS A 2 -40.89 -33.69 -14.81
N ASN A 3 -40.94 -33.20 -13.59
CA ASN A 3 -39.86 -32.40 -13.01
C ASN A 3 -38.65 -33.31 -12.81
N LYS A 4 -37.59 -33.12 -13.60
CA LYS A 4 -36.28 -33.73 -13.35
C LYS A 4 -35.63 -32.93 -12.21
N GLY A 5 -35.63 -33.48 -11.00
CA GLY A 5 -34.91 -32.92 -9.86
C GLY A 5 -33.44 -33.32 -9.89
N PHE A 6 -32.57 -32.48 -9.32
CA PHE A 6 -31.16 -32.79 -9.07
C PHE A 6 -31.04 -33.94 -8.06
N THR A 7 -30.08 -34.83 -8.28
CA THR A 7 -29.78 -35.89 -7.30
C THR A 7 -28.90 -35.37 -6.18
N LEU A 8 -29.01 -35.97 -4.98
CA LEU A 8 -28.18 -35.59 -3.83
C LEU A 8 -26.70 -35.87 -4.09
N ILE A 9 -26.39 -36.92 -4.86
CA ILE A 9 -25.01 -37.25 -5.25
C ILE A 9 -24.42 -36.21 -6.21
N GLU A 10 -25.19 -35.68 -7.17
CA GLU A 10 -24.73 -34.58 -8.03
C GLU A 10 -24.42 -33.33 -7.22
N LEU A 11 -25.28 -32.99 -6.24
CA LEU A 11 -25.03 -31.86 -5.36
C LEU A 11 -23.71 -32.04 -4.59
N MET A 12 -23.47 -33.21 -4.00
CA MET A 12 -22.25 -33.47 -3.24
C MET A 12 -20.99 -33.41 -4.11
N ALA A 13 -21.03 -33.96 -5.32
CA ALA A 13 -19.92 -33.87 -6.26
C ALA A 13 -19.66 -32.42 -6.67
N THR A 14 -20.71 -31.63 -6.93
CA THR A 14 -20.59 -30.22 -7.31
C THR A 14 -20.00 -29.39 -6.18
N VAL A 15 -20.48 -29.58 -4.94
CA VAL A 15 -19.95 -28.88 -3.76
C VAL A 15 -18.49 -29.25 -3.50
N ALA A 16 -18.11 -30.52 -3.70
CA ALA A 16 -16.73 -30.95 -3.57
C ALA A 16 -15.81 -30.23 -4.58
N ILE A 17 -16.22 -30.13 -5.85
CA ILE A 17 -15.45 -29.42 -6.89
C ILE A 17 -15.36 -27.92 -6.56
N VAL A 18 -16.47 -27.27 -6.21
CA VAL A 18 -16.47 -25.84 -5.84
C VAL A 18 -15.59 -25.60 -4.61
N GLY A 19 -15.61 -26.49 -3.62
CA GLY A 19 -14.75 -26.41 -2.44
C GLY A 19 -13.26 -26.42 -2.80
N ILE A 20 -12.83 -27.31 -3.69
CA ILE A 20 -11.44 -27.38 -4.16
C ILE A 20 -11.05 -26.09 -4.91
N LEU A 21 -11.92 -25.60 -5.81
CA LEU A 21 -11.65 -24.38 -6.56
C LEU A 21 -11.57 -23.16 -5.63
N ALA A 22 -12.49 -23.03 -4.67
CA ALA A 22 -12.52 -21.93 -3.73
C ALA A 22 -11.27 -21.87 -2.85
N ALA A 23 -10.73 -23.02 -2.45
CA ALA A 23 -9.52 -23.11 -1.63
C ALA A 23 -8.28 -22.46 -2.31
N VAL A 24 -8.20 -22.48 -3.64
CA VAL A 24 -7.11 -21.85 -4.40
C VAL A 24 -7.49 -20.43 -4.85
N ALA A 25 -8.73 -20.24 -5.31
CA ALA A 25 -9.17 -18.99 -5.91
C ALA A 25 -9.24 -17.82 -4.90
N LEU A 26 -9.71 -18.09 -3.67
CA LEU A 26 -9.86 -17.06 -2.64
C LEU A 26 -8.53 -16.40 -2.22
N PRO A 27 -7.49 -17.16 -1.80
CA PRO A 27 -6.21 -16.53 -1.43
C PRO A 27 -5.58 -15.81 -2.63
N GLN A 28 -5.67 -16.37 -3.85
CA GLN A 28 -5.14 -15.72 -5.05
C GLN A 28 -5.83 -14.39 -5.34
N TYR A 29 -7.16 -14.32 -5.19
CA TYR A 29 -7.91 -13.09 -5.37
C TYR A 29 -7.55 -12.03 -4.32
N GLN A 30 -7.40 -12.43 -3.05
CA GLN A 30 -6.94 -11.53 -1.98
C GLN A 30 -5.57 -10.94 -2.31
N SER A 31 -4.60 -11.77 -2.72
CA SER A 31 -3.28 -11.28 -3.13
C SER A 31 -3.33 -10.35 -4.34
N TYR A 32 -4.26 -10.55 -5.27
CA TYR A 32 -4.45 -9.65 -6.42
C TYR A 32 -4.93 -8.26 -5.97
N ILE A 33 -5.92 -8.21 -5.10
CA ILE A 33 -6.45 -6.95 -4.56
C ILE A 33 -5.38 -6.22 -3.74
N MET A 34 -4.63 -6.94 -2.89
CA MET A 34 -3.52 -6.36 -2.11
C MET A 34 -2.47 -5.71 -3.02
N ARG A 35 -2.08 -6.36 -4.13
CA ARG A 35 -1.16 -5.75 -5.11
C ARG A 35 -1.71 -4.46 -5.73
N GLY A 36 -3.03 -4.40 -5.94
CA GLY A 36 -3.72 -3.19 -6.41
C GLY A 36 -3.54 -2.02 -5.42
N PHE A 37 -3.86 -2.24 -4.14
CA PHE A 37 -3.70 -1.22 -3.09
C PHE A 37 -2.26 -0.74 -2.93
N ARG A 38 -1.29 -1.66 -3.05
CA ARG A 38 0.14 -1.30 -3.06
C ARG A 38 0.46 -0.37 -4.24
N GLY A 39 -0.03 -0.70 -5.45
CA GLY A 39 0.16 0.12 -6.65
C GLY A 39 -0.43 1.52 -6.50
N ASP A 40 -1.63 1.64 -5.95
CA ASP A 40 -2.26 2.93 -5.65
C ASP A 40 -1.47 3.75 -4.63
N THR A 41 -0.96 3.10 -3.59
CA THR A 41 -0.12 3.76 -2.59
C THR A 41 1.18 4.27 -3.19
N ILE A 42 1.83 3.48 -4.05
CA ILE A 42 3.05 3.92 -4.77
C ILE A 42 2.74 5.16 -5.63
N ARG A 43 1.59 5.19 -6.31
CA ARG A 43 1.14 6.37 -7.08
C ARG A 43 0.96 7.60 -6.18
N ILE A 44 0.32 7.44 -5.01
CA ILE A 44 0.16 8.54 -4.04
C ILE A 44 1.52 9.02 -3.54
N MET A 45 2.45 8.10 -3.23
CA MET A 45 3.80 8.47 -2.80
C MET A 45 4.54 9.28 -3.88
N GLN A 46 4.42 8.92 -5.15
CA GLN A 46 4.99 9.69 -6.26
C GLN A 46 4.37 11.11 -6.39
N GLN A 47 3.07 11.23 -6.13
CA GLN A 47 2.40 12.54 -6.09
C GLN A 47 2.91 13.39 -4.93
N ILE A 48 3.11 12.79 -3.74
CA ILE A 48 3.70 13.47 -2.59
C ILE A 48 5.12 13.93 -2.91
N MET A 49 5.94 13.07 -3.52
CA MET A 49 7.30 13.45 -3.95
C MET A 49 7.26 14.64 -4.91
N THR A 50 6.36 14.63 -5.89
CA THR A 50 6.19 15.77 -6.81
C THR A 50 5.76 17.04 -6.08
N ALA A 51 4.89 16.93 -5.06
CA ALA A 51 4.48 18.06 -4.23
C ALA A 51 5.62 18.59 -3.36
N GLN A 52 6.49 17.71 -2.85
CA GLN A 52 7.70 18.09 -2.12
C GLN A 52 8.64 18.92 -3.00
N GLU A 53 8.87 18.53 -4.24
CA GLU A 53 9.71 19.30 -5.18
C GLU A 53 9.12 20.69 -5.48
N ARG A 54 7.79 20.79 -5.62
CA ARG A 54 7.11 22.09 -5.75
C ARG A 54 7.29 22.94 -4.49
N PHE A 55 7.04 22.36 -3.32
CA PHE A 55 7.21 23.05 -2.05
C PHE A 55 8.65 23.54 -1.85
N TYR A 56 9.64 22.75 -2.25
CA TYR A 56 11.05 23.12 -2.22
C TYR A 56 11.37 24.31 -3.12
N THR A 57 10.75 24.39 -4.30
CA THR A 57 10.92 25.52 -5.23
C THR A 57 10.53 26.85 -4.57
N ASP A 58 9.49 26.83 -3.74
CA ASP A 58 8.96 28.03 -3.08
C ASP A 58 9.65 28.34 -1.74
N ASN A 59 10.13 27.31 -1.02
CA ASN A 59 10.57 27.44 0.38
C ASN A 59 12.06 27.12 0.60
N ILE A 60 12.77 26.58 -0.40
CA ILE A 60 14.18 26.13 -0.32
C ILE A 60 14.37 25.08 0.80
N THR A 61 13.31 24.36 1.16
CA THR A 61 13.33 23.25 2.10
C THR A 61 12.18 22.30 1.81
N TYR A 62 12.30 21.03 2.16
CA TYR A 62 11.17 20.11 2.19
C TYR A 62 10.37 20.29 3.49
N THR A 63 9.14 19.76 3.52
CA THR A 63 8.28 19.75 4.72
C THR A 63 8.05 18.32 5.22
N LEU A 64 7.91 18.15 6.53
CA LEU A 64 7.47 16.90 7.14
C LEU A 64 5.94 16.85 7.30
N ALA A 65 5.27 18.00 7.21
CA ALA A 65 3.83 18.09 7.33
C ALA A 65 3.18 17.89 5.96
N LEU A 66 2.56 16.73 5.77
CA LEU A 66 1.86 16.42 4.51
C LEU A 66 0.67 17.36 4.24
N GLY A 67 0.15 18.03 5.28
CA GLY A 67 -0.88 19.05 5.14
C GLY A 67 -0.44 20.27 4.33
N ASP A 68 0.83 20.67 4.44
CA ASP A 68 1.40 21.79 3.66
C ASP A 68 1.47 21.47 2.16
N LEU A 69 1.49 20.17 1.83
CA LEU A 69 1.48 19.65 0.46
C LEU A 69 0.06 19.48 -0.09
N GLY A 70 -0.97 19.90 0.66
CA GLY A 70 -2.38 19.80 0.25
C GLY A 70 -3.01 18.43 0.48
N LEU A 71 -2.37 17.52 1.24
CA LEU A 71 -2.97 16.24 1.59
C LEU A 71 -3.89 16.37 2.81
N ARG A 72 -4.98 15.60 2.79
CA ARG A 72 -5.81 15.37 3.99
C ARG A 72 -5.03 14.51 4.97
N VAL A 73 -4.83 14.99 6.18
CA VAL A 73 -4.11 14.28 7.25
C VAL A 73 -5.01 14.04 8.45
N ASN A 74 -4.72 12.98 9.19
CA ASN A 74 -5.33 12.72 10.48
C ASN A 74 -4.73 13.62 11.58
N SER A 75 -5.21 13.47 12.82
CA SER A 75 -4.72 14.21 13.99
C SER A 75 -3.24 13.98 14.31
N SER A 76 -2.63 12.91 13.79
CA SER A 76 -1.20 12.62 13.91
C SER A 76 -0.38 13.15 12.71
N GLY A 77 -0.97 13.92 11.81
CA GLY A 77 -0.30 14.47 10.63
C GLY A 77 0.00 13.45 9.53
N LYS A 78 -0.59 12.25 9.60
CA LYS A 78 -0.40 11.19 8.60
C LYS A 78 -1.53 11.19 7.59
N HIS A 79 -1.20 10.91 6.34
CA HIS A 79 -2.21 10.66 5.31
C HIS A 79 -2.57 9.17 5.33
N ILE A 80 -3.86 8.85 5.47
CA ILE A 80 -4.36 7.49 5.48
C ILE A 80 -5.01 7.21 4.14
N THR A 81 -4.61 6.12 3.48
CA THR A 81 -5.21 5.71 2.21
C THR A 81 -6.62 5.15 2.42
N ASP A 82 -7.34 4.91 1.32
CA ASP A 82 -8.64 4.24 1.37
C ASP A 82 -8.57 2.93 2.17
N GLU A 83 -9.66 2.64 2.89
CA GLU A 83 -9.82 1.44 3.73
C GLU A 83 -8.71 1.22 4.77
N ASP A 84 -8.01 2.28 5.18
CA ASP A 84 -6.91 2.26 6.15
C ASP A 84 -5.83 1.23 5.81
N ARG A 85 -5.52 1.04 4.52
CA ARG A 85 -4.51 0.07 4.04
C ARG A 85 -3.08 0.50 4.27
N TYR A 86 -2.81 1.80 4.15
CA TYR A 86 -1.52 2.40 4.40
C TYR A 86 -1.64 3.72 5.15
N SER A 87 -0.70 3.92 6.06
CA SER A 87 -0.46 5.19 6.73
C SER A 87 0.81 5.83 6.19
N ILE A 88 0.68 6.97 5.50
CA ILE A 88 1.77 7.69 4.87
C ILE A 88 2.23 8.87 5.74
N SER A 89 3.55 9.03 5.86
CA SER A 89 4.20 10.12 6.58
C SER A 89 5.49 10.55 5.87
N ALA A 90 5.95 11.76 6.13
CA ALA A 90 7.27 12.22 5.71
C ALA A 90 8.22 12.22 6.91
N ARG A 91 9.48 11.84 6.68
CA ARG A 91 10.55 11.95 7.68
C ARG A 91 11.85 12.39 7.00
N LEU A 92 12.76 12.90 7.82
CA LEU A 92 14.11 13.26 7.39
C LEU A 92 14.92 12.02 7.00
N CYS A 93 15.71 12.13 5.94
CA CYS A 93 16.63 11.08 5.54
C CYS A 93 17.80 11.00 6.54
N THR A 94 18.24 9.79 6.86
CA THR A 94 19.38 9.59 7.76
C THR A 94 20.65 10.23 7.20
N GLY A 95 21.28 11.11 7.98
CA GLY A 95 22.55 11.76 7.61
C GLY A 95 22.41 13.00 6.73
N PHE A 96 21.19 13.46 6.44
CA PHE A 96 20.93 14.66 5.65
C PHE A 96 20.11 15.67 6.44
N SER A 97 20.22 16.95 6.09
CA SER A 97 19.26 17.97 6.53
C SER A 97 17.96 17.86 5.75
N ILE A 98 16.87 18.40 6.31
CA ILE A 98 15.56 18.42 5.65
C ILE A 98 15.54 19.26 4.36
N ALA A 99 16.48 20.19 4.18
CA ALA A 99 16.63 20.89 2.90
C ALA A 99 17.31 20.02 1.83
N GLN A 100 18.07 19.00 2.23
CA GLN A 100 18.76 18.12 1.28
C GLN A 100 17.89 16.92 0.92
N CYS A 101 17.21 16.32 1.90
CA CYS A 101 16.50 15.07 1.67
C CYS A 101 15.31 14.89 2.60
N VAL A 102 14.18 14.52 1.99
CA VAL A 102 13.01 13.97 2.67
C VAL A 102 12.73 12.58 2.14
N GLU A 103 12.25 11.71 3.01
CA GLU A 103 11.75 10.40 2.62
C GLU A 103 10.30 10.21 3.06
N ILE A 104 9.51 9.65 2.15
CA ILE A 104 8.12 9.34 2.33
C ILE A 104 8.02 7.87 2.70
N VAL A 105 7.30 7.61 3.79
CA VAL A 105 7.16 6.29 4.40
C VAL A 105 5.68 5.95 4.43
N ALA A 106 5.31 4.88 3.73
CA ALA A 106 3.98 4.30 3.77
C ALA A 106 4.04 2.97 4.54
N THR A 107 3.49 2.96 5.76
CA THR A 107 3.43 1.77 6.60
C THR A 107 2.13 1.02 6.31
N ALA A 108 2.22 -0.24 5.91
CA ALA A 108 1.04 -1.08 5.68
C ALA A 108 0.27 -1.37 6.97
N GLN A 109 -1.03 -1.58 6.82
CA GLN A 109 -1.98 -1.77 7.92
C GLN A 109 -3.05 -2.81 7.55
N GLY A 110 -3.64 -3.44 8.57
CA GLY A 110 -4.75 -4.38 8.38
C GLY A 110 -4.38 -5.56 7.48
N ILE A 111 -5.19 -5.85 6.46
CA ILE A 111 -4.91 -6.97 5.53
C ILE A 111 -3.60 -6.79 4.76
N GLN A 112 -3.05 -5.57 4.73
CA GLN A 112 -1.87 -5.23 3.97
C GLN A 112 -0.58 -5.42 4.78
N GLU A 113 -0.63 -5.81 6.05
CA GLU A 113 0.55 -5.89 6.94
C GLU A 113 1.69 -6.75 6.37
N GLU A 114 1.39 -7.81 5.62
CA GLU A 114 2.39 -8.63 4.93
C GLU A 114 3.21 -7.86 3.88
N ASP A 115 2.68 -6.75 3.35
CA ASP A 115 3.39 -5.89 2.43
C ASP A 115 4.52 -5.11 3.11
N GLY A 116 4.45 -4.90 4.43
CA GLY A 116 5.43 -4.12 5.17
C GLY A 116 5.41 -2.64 4.80
N THR A 117 6.55 -1.97 4.96
CA THR A 117 6.67 -0.51 4.80
C THR A 117 7.35 -0.14 3.48
N LEU A 118 6.74 0.73 2.70
CA LEU A 118 7.33 1.29 1.49
C LEU A 118 8.02 2.62 1.81
N VAL A 119 9.21 2.83 1.28
CA VAL A 119 10.00 4.05 1.47
C VAL A 119 10.52 4.55 0.14
N VAL A 120 10.30 5.84 -0.14
CA VAL A 120 10.92 6.55 -1.26
C VAL A 120 11.53 7.85 -0.77
N ASN A 121 12.64 8.28 -1.35
CA ASN A 121 13.26 9.56 -1.02
C ASN A 121 13.61 10.40 -2.25
N THR A 122 13.99 11.65 -2.03
CA THR A 122 14.33 12.61 -3.11
C THR A 122 15.60 12.25 -3.86
N HIS A 123 16.41 11.34 -3.32
CA HIS A 123 17.62 10.82 -3.96
C HIS A 123 17.36 9.59 -4.84
N GLY A 124 16.09 9.23 -5.06
CA GLY A 124 15.70 8.11 -5.92
C GLY A 124 15.84 6.72 -5.28
N ARG A 125 16.10 6.65 -3.97
CA ARG A 125 16.03 5.38 -3.23
C ARG A 125 14.58 4.95 -3.12
N GLN A 126 14.33 3.67 -3.39
CA GLN A 126 13.03 3.03 -3.36
C GLN A 126 13.18 1.66 -2.70
N ASP A 127 12.73 1.57 -1.46
CA ASP A 127 12.92 0.41 -0.60
C ASP A 127 11.59 -0.08 -0.04
N ARG A 128 11.44 -1.39 0.07
CA ARG A 128 10.39 -2.05 0.83
C ARG A 128 11.05 -2.73 2.02
N ILE A 129 10.49 -2.47 3.20
CA ILE A 129 10.92 -3.06 4.48
C ILE A 129 9.86 -4.08 4.86
N LEU A 130 10.21 -5.35 4.82
CA LEU A 130 9.31 -6.44 5.17
C LEU A 130 9.08 -6.51 6.70
N PRO A 131 8.04 -7.22 7.17
CA PRO A 131 7.76 -7.38 8.59
C PRO A 131 8.91 -7.99 9.41
N ASP A 132 9.76 -8.80 8.76
CA ASP A 132 10.98 -9.38 9.34
C ASP A 132 12.17 -8.40 9.38
N SER A 133 11.93 -7.12 9.08
CA SER A 133 12.92 -6.04 8.97
C SER A 133 13.93 -6.19 7.84
N THR A 134 13.76 -7.17 6.94
CA THR A 134 14.57 -7.24 5.73
C THR A 134 14.22 -6.09 4.79
N ARG A 135 15.23 -5.59 4.08
CA ARG A 135 15.09 -4.49 3.13
C ARG A 135 15.34 -5.01 1.74
N GLU A 136 14.37 -4.82 0.87
CA GLU A 136 14.46 -5.11 -0.56
C GLU A 136 14.20 -3.84 -1.36
N ARG A 137 14.72 -3.75 -2.58
CA ARG A 137 14.31 -2.69 -3.50
C ARG A 137 12.89 -3.01 -3.98
N TRP A 138 12.14 -2.03 -4.46
CA TRP A 138 10.78 -2.25 -4.99
C TRP A 138 10.69 -3.21 -6.20
N ASN A 139 11.81 -3.80 -6.63
CA ASN A 139 11.94 -4.56 -7.86
C ASN A 139 11.98 -6.07 -7.59
#